data_AF-A0A2T0B0X4-F1
#
_entry.id   AF-A0A2T0B0X4-F1
#
_cell.length_a   1.000
_cell.length_b   1.000
_cell.length_c   1.000
_cell.angle_alpha   90.00
_cell.angle_beta   90.00
_cell.angle_gamma   90.00
#
_symmetry.space_group_name_H-M   'P 1'
#
loop_
_entity.id
_entity.type
_entity.pdbx_description
1 polymer ?
#
loop_
_entity_poly.entity_id
_entity_poly.type
_entity_poly.pdbx_seq_one_letter_code
_entity_poly.pdbx_strand_id
1 'polypeptide(L)'
;MIENVFETIIMGSNTVFLDIPEEEYLLKYASLSLDSAQNLADYYFKYRGRNVMPKVKDIDLDSDTHRVKITVEVNAHKENIHSNNVLNSF
;
A
#
# COMPACT_ATOMS: atom_id res chain seq x y z
N MET A 1 -8.16 4.96 -11.82
CA MET A 1 -6.99 4.98 -10.93
C MET A 1 -6.80 3.69 -10.15
N ILE A 2 -7.56 3.41 -9.07
CA ILE A 2 -7.29 2.22 -8.24
C ILE A 2 -7.50 0.90 -8.99
N GLU A 3 -8.45 0.87 -9.93
CA GLU A 3 -8.73 -0.29 -10.77
C GLU A 3 -7.56 -0.70 -11.67
N ASN A 4 -6.67 0.25 -12.00
CA ASN A 4 -5.53 0.05 -12.89
C ASN A 4 -4.18 0.00 -12.14
N VAL A 5 -4.24 -0.13 -10.80
CA VAL A 5 -3.07 -0.43 -9.98
C VAL A 5 -2.79 -1.93 -10.07
N PHE A 6 -1.62 -2.31 -10.57
CA PHE A 6 -1.16 -3.68 -10.52
C PHE A 6 -0.33 -3.91 -9.25
N GLU A 7 -0.71 -4.90 -8.44
CA GLU A 7 -0.04 -5.23 -7.18
C GLU A 7 0.89 -6.44 -7.38
N THR A 8 2.17 -6.29 -7.03
CA THR A 8 3.13 -7.40 -6.96
C THR A 8 3.57 -7.62 -5.52
N ILE A 9 3.39 -8.83 -5.00
CA ILE A 9 3.76 -9.21 -3.62
C ILE A 9 5.02 -10.08 -3.67
N ILE A 10 6.06 -9.69 -2.91
CA ILE A 10 7.26 -10.52 -2.77
C ILE A 10 6.98 -11.60 -1.71
N MET A 11 6.98 -12.87 -2.11
CA MET A 11 6.79 -13.99 -1.18
C MET A 11 7.86 -13.99 -0.08
N GLY A 12 7.44 -14.19 1.18
CA GLY A 12 8.34 -14.17 2.34
C GLY A 12 8.78 -12.78 2.80
N SER A 13 8.25 -11.71 2.20
CA SER A 13 8.50 -10.32 2.58
C SER A 13 7.18 -9.59 2.87
N ASN A 14 7.26 -8.49 3.61
CA ASN A 14 6.18 -7.52 3.77
C ASN A 14 6.21 -6.41 2.71
N THR A 15 7.05 -6.54 1.68
CA THR A 15 7.14 -5.58 0.58
C THR A 15 6.14 -5.87 -0.53
N VAL A 16 5.44 -4.83 -0.96
CA VAL A 16 4.49 -4.81 -2.07
C VAL A 16 4.92 -3.71 -3.05
N PHE A 17 4.85 -4.01 -4.35
CA PHE A 17 4.97 -3.00 -5.40
C PHE A 17 3.59 -2.66 -5.94
N LEU A 18 3.30 -1.38 -6.08
CA LEU A 18 2.13 -0.86 -6.77
C LEU A 18 2.60 -0.22 -8.07
N ASP A 19 2.23 -0.81 -9.20
CA ASP A 19 2.60 -0.36 -10.54
C ASP A 19 1.39 0.29 -11.21
N ILE A 20 1.51 1.56 -11.58
CA ILE A 20 0.40 2.41 -12.02
C ILE A 20 0.78 3.08 -13.34
N PRO A 21 -0.12 3.15 -14.35
CA PRO A 21 0.14 3.97 -15.53
C PRO A 21 0.44 5.43 -15.14
N GLU A 22 1.49 6.00 -15.72
CA GLU A 22 1.94 7.38 -15.41
C GLU A 22 0.81 8.39 -15.60
N GLU A 23 0.08 8.30 -16.71
CA GLU A 23 -1.07 9.17 -17.00
C GLU A 23 -2.13 9.12 -15.90
N GLU A 24 -2.43 7.94 -15.36
CA GLU A 24 -3.40 7.80 -14.28
C GLU A 24 -2.89 8.32 -12.96
N TYR A 25 -1.58 8.18 -12.71
CA TYR A 25 -0.95 8.79 -11.55
C TYR A 25 -1.09 10.31 -11.58
N LEU A 26 -0.73 10.91 -12.71
CA LEU A 26 -0.69 12.36 -12.91
C LEU A 26 -2.08 13.01 -12.98
N LEU A 27 -3.15 12.26 -13.25
CA LEU A 27 -4.53 12.75 -13.13
C LEU A 27 -4.89 13.17 -11.70
N LYS A 28 -4.26 12.58 -10.69
CA LYS A 28 -4.61 12.80 -9.27
C LYS A 28 -3.49 13.46 -8.47
N TYR A 29 -2.24 13.27 -8.86
CA TYR A 29 -1.08 13.76 -8.14
C TYR A 29 -0.17 14.56 -9.08
N ALA A 30 0.11 15.82 -8.70
CA ALA A 30 0.86 16.74 -9.55
C ALA A 30 2.37 16.43 -9.66
N SER A 31 2.90 15.56 -8.79
CA SER A 31 4.32 15.18 -8.78
C SER A 31 4.56 13.83 -8.14
N LEU A 32 5.69 13.21 -8.50
CA LEU A 32 6.23 12.01 -7.86
C LEU A 32 6.82 12.39 -6.51
N SER A 33 6.02 12.28 -5.46
CA SER A 33 6.42 12.58 -4.09
C SER A 33 6.03 11.46 -3.16
N LEU A 34 6.84 11.23 -2.13
CA LEU A 34 6.56 10.21 -1.11
C LEU A 34 5.21 10.44 -0.43
N ASP A 35 4.83 11.70 -0.18
CA ASP A 35 3.53 12.03 0.44
C ASP A 35 2.35 11.67 -0.46
N SER A 36 2.44 11.98 -1.76
CA SER A 36 1.40 11.61 -2.74
C SER A 36 1.30 10.10 -2.89
N ALA A 37 2.44 9.42 -2.95
CA ALA A 37 2.53 7.96 -2.98
C ALA A 37 1.92 7.34 -1.71
N GLN A 38 2.19 7.91 -0.53
CA GLN A 38 1.66 7.43 0.74
C GLN A 38 0.14 7.56 0.78
N ASN A 39 -0.40 8.71 0.38
CA ASN A 39 -1.85 8.92 0.27
C ASN A 39 -2.51 7.92 -0.68
N LEU A 40 -1.84 7.60 -1.80
CA LEU A 40 -2.33 6.59 -2.73
C LEU A 40 -2.33 5.21 -2.09
N ALA A 41 -1.24 4.80 -1.45
CA ALA A 41 -1.12 3.50 -0.79
C ALA A 41 -2.19 3.35 0.31
N ASP A 42 -2.34 4.35 1.19
CA ASP A 42 -3.36 4.36 2.23
C ASP A 42 -4.76 4.17 1.65
N TYR A 43 -5.09 4.91 0.58
CA TYR A 43 -6.37 4.79 -0.10
C TYR A 43 -6.54 3.43 -0.78
N TYR A 44 -5.50 2.91 -1.43
CA TYR A 44 -5.51 1.62 -2.13
C TYR A 44 -5.82 0.46 -1.17
N PHE A 45 -5.04 0.32 -0.10
CA PHE A 45 -5.23 -0.78 0.84
C PHE A 45 -6.57 -0.66 1.58
N LYS A 46 -7.00 0.56 1.94
CA LYS A 46 -8.32 0.80 2.53
C LYS A 46 -9.45 0.44 1.56
N TYR A 47 -9.38 0.85 0.29
CA TYR A 47 -10.38 0.55 -0.72
C TYR A 47 -10.51 -0.96 -0.98
N ARG A 48 -9.40 -1.70 -0.89
CA ARG A 48 -9.36 -3.16 -1.00
C ARG A 48 -9.81 -3.89 0.28
N GLY A 49 -10.25 -3.15 1.31
CA GLY A 49 -10.72 -3.73 2.57
C GLY A 49 -9.62 -4.37 3.43
N ARG A 50 -8.35 -4.01 3.22
CA ARG A 50 -7.21 -4.59 3.94
C ARG A 50 -6.91 -3.78 5.20
N ASN A 51 -6.94 -4.43 6.36
CA ASN A 51 -6.57 -3.84 7.65
C ASN A 51 -5.05 -3.86 7.86
N VAL A 52 -4.34 -2.97 7.15
CA VAL A 52 -2.88 -2.89 7.17
C VAL A 52 -2.43 -1.44 7.32
N MET A 53 -1.19 -1.25 7.77
CA MET A 53 -0.50 0.04 7.81
C MET A 53 0.57 0.05 6.71
N PRO A 54 0.26 0.57 5.52
CA PRO A 54 1.24 0.68 4.44
C PRO A 54 2.21 1.83 4.75
N LYS A 55 3.48 1.62 4.47
CA LYS A 55 4.53 2.63 4.55
C LYS A 55 5.29 2.67 3.23
N VAL A 56 5.13 3.74 2.49
CA VAL A 56 5.89 3.95 1.25
C VAL A 56 7.37 4.13 1.60
N LYS A 57 8.21 3.40 0.88
CA LYS A 57 9.67 3.45 0.99
C LYS A 57 10.29 4.19 -0.17
N ASP A 58 9.69 4.06 -1.34
CA ASP A 58 10.23 4.62 -2.57
C ASP A 58 9.13 4.84 -3.60
N ILE A 59 9.38 5.78 -4.51
CA ILE A 59 8.56 6.04 -5.69
C ILE A 59 9.48 6.39 -6.85
N ASP A 60 9.27 5.73 -7.98
CA ASP A 60 10.06 5.93 -9.19
C ASP A 60 9.17 5.93 -10.43
N LEU A 61 9.65 6.56 -11.51
CA LEU A 61 9.02 6.51 -12.83
C LEU A 61 9.90 5.70 -13.77
N ASP A 62 9.40 4.54 -14.15
CA ASP A 62 9.96 3.80 -15.27
C ASP A 62 9.55 4.51 -16.57
N SER A 63 10.49 5.26 -17.14
CA SER A 63 10.27 6.04 -18.36
C SER A 63 10.15 5.17 -19.61
N ASP A 64 10.66 3.93 -19.59
CA ASP A 64 10.57 3.01 -20.73
C ASP A 64 9.17 2.39 -20.82
N THR A 65 8.53 2.16 -19.67
CA THR A 65 7.19 1.57 -19.60
C THR A 65 6.08 2.58 -19.29
N HIS A 66 6.42 3.84 -19.03
CA HIS A 66 5.50 4.89 -18.57
C HIS A 66 4.68 4.45 -17.36
N ARG A 67 5.36 3.85 -16.37
CA ARG A 67 4.74 3.38 -15.13
C ARG A 67 5.38 4.02 -13.91
N VAL A 68 4.52 4.49 -13.02
CA VAL A 68 4.92 4.87 -11.67
C VAL A 68 4.94 3.61 -10.82
N LYS A 69 6.10 3.33 -10.24
CA LYS A 69 6.31 2.20 -9.33
C LYS A 69 6.46 2.73 -7.91
N ILE A 70 5.59 2.25 -7.02
CA ILE A 70 5.63 2.58 -5.60
C ILE A 70 6.03 1.35 -4.81
N THR A 71 7.10 1.46 -4.03
CA THR A 71 7.54 0.41 -3.11
C THR A 71 6.92 0.65 -1.74
N VAL A 72 6.15 -0.32 -1.25
CA VAL A 72 5.40 -0.22 0.01
C VAL A 72 5.81 -1.35 0.94
N GLU A 73 6.12 -1.02 2.19
CA GLU A 73 6.19 -1.98 3.27
C GLU A 73 4.83 -2.05 3.97
N VAL A 74 4.25 -3.25 4.07
CA VAL A 74 2.90 -3.45 4.58
C VAL A 74 2.94 -4.20 5.89
N ASN A 75 2.63 -3.52 6.99
CA ASN A 75 2.56 -4.14 8.30
C ASN A 75 1.11 -4.44 8.68
N ALA A 76 0.86 -5.60 9.30
CA ALA A 76 -0.46 -5.90 9.85
C ALA A 76 -0.81 -4.86 10.92
N HIS A 77 -2.04 -4.35 10.89
CA HIS A 77 -2.54 -3.55 12.00
C HIS A 77 -2.64 -4.48 13.21
N LYS A 78 -1.69 -4.41 14.15
CA LYS A 78 -1.83 -5.10 15.44
C LYS A 78 -2.98 -4.40 16.16
N GLU A 79 -4.17 -4.96 16.05
CA GLU A 79 -5.18 -4.72 17.08
C GLU A 79 -4.55 -5.20 18.40
N ASN A 80 -4.45 -4.30 19.38
CA ASN A 80 -4.13 -4.69 20.73
C ASN A 80 -5.27 -5.58 21.23
N ILE A 81 -5.19 -6.88 20.98
CA ILE A 81 -6.05 -7.87 21.63
C ILE A 81 -5.59 -7.91 23.09
N HIS A 82 -6.14 -7.02 23.93
CA HIS A 82 -6.20 -7.27 25.36
C HIS A 82 -7.05 -8.52 25.53
N SER A 83 -6.37 -9.65 25.66
CA SER A 83 -6.96 -10.93 26.04
C SER A 83 -7.52 -10.75 27.46
N ASN A 84 -8.81 -10.44 27.57
CA ASN A 84 -9.51 -10.58 28.83
C ASN A 84 -9.60 -12.07 29.12
N ASN A 85 -8.65 -12.57 29.91
CA ASN A 85 -8.73 -13.86 30.59
C ASN A 85 -10.00 -13.85 31.46
N VAL A 86 -11.08 -14.45 30.96
CA VAL A 86 -12.15 -14.94 31.83
C VAL A 86 -11.94 -16.44 31.95
N LEU A 87 -11.23 -16.80 33.01
CA LEU A 87 -11.23 -18.15 33.58
C LEU A 87 -12.69 -18.52 33.91
N ASN A 88 -13.33 -19.29 33.04
CA ASN A 88 -14.50 -20.06 33.43
C ASN A 88 -14.00 -21.38 34.00
N SER A 89 -13.85 -21.38 35.32
CA SER A 89 -13.79 -22.57 36.16
C SER A 89 -15.11 -23.32 36.05
N PHE A 90 -15.08 -24.57 35.60
CA PHE A 90 -16.09 -25.59 35.87
C PHE A 90 -15.37 -26.86 36.33
#